data_AF-A0A8F3AI37-F1
#
_entry.id   AF-A0A8F3AI37-F1
#
_cell.length_a   1.000
_cell.length_b   1.000
_cell.length_c   1.000
_cell.angle_alpha   90.00
_cell.angle_beta   90.00
_cell.angle_gamma   90.00
#
_symmetry.space_group_name_H-M   'P 1'
#
loop_
_entity.id
_entity.type
_entity.pdbx_description
1 polymer ?
#
loop_
_entity_poly.entity_id
_entity_poly.type
_entity_poly.pdbx_seq_one_letter_code
_entity_poly.pdbx_strand_id
1 'polypeptide(L)'
;MGMSQLNWRFVYLLTIGLRFVLALANSYIHPDEHFQSLEVASSLWLGYHTNIPWEFTSSSPARSYVPLAVLYYPILKLSQYMGLELPLQIWYLSRLVLMVMSWMITDWCLFRMLPTKQERIKAIYFTSTSYVTLVYQSHCFSNSIETMLVMGAVCIINELRFLFSQNDSQYDKRDLRRLATIFGALVAFGIFNRITFAAFLIFPSVFLLQSFWKWKSLLFFAVLSFAVVSGGCVLLDSVLFGSLSLADIVRDPWKASHYVITPLNSLLYNSSIENLGKHGLHPRYNHVLINLPQLFGPGLFLLFCRFRNRYWRTTPFISALSGIVFLSAVPHQELRFLLPVVPLLCSCFDLSLGYKDEAPKKSWLLSPLMALWFVFNIIMGVLMGIFHQGGVVPALDQLHGLQLQDTAQVWWRTYSPPTWMLADRENNCQFITLNADNHKFSFDESKKSYVVDAMGSDFGIVDELIKELRKKVVLVTPIASFKSHFDDSRFRKIWSTPFHLDLDHLDWSDPKTLQPGLAIYELV
;
A
#
# COMPACT_ATOMS: atom_id res chain seq x y z
N MET A 1 -3.40 -8.89 39.81
CA MET A 1 -4.04 -9.73 38.76
C MET A 1 -3.13 -9.70 37.54
N GLY A 2 -2.12 -10.57 37.52
CA GLY A 2 -1.13 -10.56 36.43
C GLY A 2 -1.81 -11.01 35.14
N MET A 3 -1.48 -10.38 34.01
CA MET A 3 -1.81 -10.85 32.66
C MET A 3 -1.23 -12.27 32.48
N SER A 4 -1.92 -13.27 33.01
CA SER A 4 -1.64 -14.68 32.84
C SER A 4 -1.97 -15.01 31.40
N GLN A 5 -0.94 -14.96 30.55
CA GLN A 5 -0.87 -15.47 29.20
C GLN A 5 -2.23 -15.59 28.51
N LEU A 6 -2.72 -14.47 27.97
CA LEU A 6 -3.82 -14.48 27.01
C LEU A 6 -3.61 -15.64 26.04
N ASN A 7 -4.54 -16.59 26.06
CA ASN A 7 -4.45 -17.78 25.23
C ASN A 7 -4.28 -17.34 23.78
N TRP A 8 -3.22 -17.78 23.11
CA TRP A 8 -2.90 -17.37 21.73
C TRP A 8 -4.09 -17.61 20.79
N ARG A 9 -4.93 -18.62 21.07
CA ARG A 9 -6.17 -18.89 20.32
C ARG A 9 -7.18 -17.76 20.47
N PHE A 10 -7.34 -17.24 21.68
CA PHE A 10 -8.23 -16.12 21.95
C PHE A 10 -7.74 -14.86 21.23
N VAL A 11 -6.42 -14.56 21.33
CA VAL A 11 -5.82 -13.44 20.60
C VAL A 11 -6.03 -13.59 19.10
N TYR A 12 -5.79 -14.78 18.54
CA TYR A 12 -6.02 -15.05 17.13
C TYR A 12 -7.48 -14.83 16.72
N LEU A 13 -8.45 -15.37 17.47
CA LEU A 13 -9.88 -15.15 17.19
C LEU A 13 -10.27 -13.67 17.27
N LEU A 14 -9.72 -12.91 18.24
CA LEU A 14 -9.93 -11.48 18.33
C LEU A 14 -9.37 -10.75 17.10
N THR A 15 -8.17 -11.13 16.63
CA THR A 15 -7.58 -10.51 15.42
C THR A 15 -8.42 -10.75 14.18
N ILE A 16 -9.16 -11.87 14.07
CA ILE A 16 -10.09 -12.08 12.94
C ILE A 16 -11.16 -10.99 12.94
N GLY A 17 -11.82 -10.73 14.06
CA GLY A 17 -12.81 -9.64 14.16
C GLY A 17 -12.21 -8.27 13.87
N LEU A 18 -11.03 -7.99 14.42
CA LEU A 18 -10.32 -6.72 14.20
C LEU A 18 -9.96 -6.49 12.73
N ARG A 19 -9.61 -7.54 11.96
CA ARG A 19 -9.34 -7.41 10.52
C ARG A 19 -10.55 -6.84 9.77
N PHE A 20 -11.74 -7.35 10.04
CA PHE A 20 -12.96 -6.84 9.40
C PHE A 20 -13.29 -5.42 9.85
N VAL A 21 -13.18 -5.13 11.15
CA VAL A 21 -13.45 -3.79 11.71
C VAL A 21 -12.52 -2.75 11.08
N LEU A 22 -11.21 -3.02 11.03
CA LEU A 22 -10.22 -2.08 10.51
C LEU A 22 -10.22 -2.02 8.97
N ALA A 23 -10.52 -3.11 8.27
CA ALA A 23 -10.71 -3.07 6.82
C ALA A 23 -11.90 -2.17 6.42
N LEU A 24 -12.96 -2.17 7.23
CA LEU A 24 -14.17 -1.34 7.03
C LEU A 24 -14.10 0.03 7.70
N ALA A 25 -12.98 0.38 8.32
CA ALA A 25 -12.80 1.70 8.93
C ALA A 25 -12.43 2.74 7.86
N ASN A 26 -12.84 3.99 8.07
CA ASN A 26 -12.77 5.03 7.03
C ASN A 26 -11.40 5.67 6.83
N SER A 27 -10.35 5.21 7.50
CA SER A 27 -9.01 5.80 7.39
C SER A 27 -8.51 5.85 5.96
N TYR A 28 -7.79 6.92 5.63
CA TYR A 28 -7.19 7.15 4.31
C TYR A 28 -5.69 7.37 4.49
N ILE A 29 -4.90 6.31 4.34
CA ILE A 29 -3.50 6.33 4.82
C ILE A 29 -2.56 7.06 3.86
N HIS A 30 -2.84 7.00 2.57
CA HIS A 30 -2.04 7.67 1.56
C HIS A 30 -2.79 7.74 0.23
N PRO A 31 -2.67 8.84 -0.55
CA PRO A 31 -3.33 9.00 -1.85
C PRO A 31 -3.24 7.86 -2.86
N ASP A 32 -2.07 7.24 -2.99
CA ASP A 32 -1.84 6.06 -3.83
C ASP A 32 -2.79 4.88 -3.57
N GLU A 33 -3.44 4.81 -2.39
CA GLU A 33 -4.50 3.82 -2.14
C GLU A 33 -5.59 3.90 -3.20
N HIS A 34 -5.94 5.10 -3.67
CA HIS A 34 -6.95 5.30 -4.71
C HIS A 34 -6.31 5.59 -6.06
N PHE A 35 -5.37 6.52 -6.10
CA PHE A 35 -4.80 7.04 -7.36
C PHE A 35 -4.08 5.96 -8.17
N GLN A 36 -3.44 4.99 -7.52
CA GLN A 36 -2.75 3.91 -8.23
C GLN A 36 -3.57 2.63 -8.31
N SER A 37 -4.86 2.67 -7.93
CA SER A 37 -5.74 1.51 -7.95
C SER A 37 -7.14 1.84 -8.48
N LEU A 38 -8.09 2.24 -7.62
CA LEU A 38 -9.51 2.39 -7.92
C LEU A 38 -9.82 3.60 -8.78
N GLU A 39 -9.04 4.68 -8.70
CA GLU A 39 -9.19 5.84 -9.59
C GLU A 39 -9.02 5.39 -11.05
N VAL A 40 -7.93 4.67 -11.30
CA VAL A 40 -7.56 4.16 -12.62
C VAL A 40 -8.52 3.04 -13.06
N ALA A 41 -8.82 2.09 -12.16
CA ALA A 41 -9.67 0.95 -12.45
C ALA A 41 -11.12 1.36 -12.76
N SER A 42 -11.67 2.31 -12.01
CA SER A 42 -13.03 2.81 -12.22
C SER A 42 -13.14 3.61 -13.52
N SER A 43 -12.10 4.37 -13.89
CA SER A 43 -12.08 5.03 -15.18
C SER A 43 -12.12 4.04 -16.34
N LEU A 44 -11.28 3.00 -16.26
CA LEU A 44 -11.13 2.02 -17.33
C LEU A 44 -12.33 1.09 -17.48
N TRP A 45 -12.94 0.64 -16.37
CA TRP A 45 -13.95 -0.43 -16.39
C TRP A 45 -15.36 0.00 -15.95
N LEU A 46 -15.51 1.14 -15.26
CA LEU A 46 -16.82 1.70 -14.90
C LEU A 46 -17.20 2.94 -15.73
N GLY A 47 -16.25 3.47 -16.52
CA GLY A 47 -16.47 4.64 -17.37
C GLY A 47 -16.59 5.95 -16.57
N TYR A 48 -15.98 6.04 -15.39
CA TYR A 48 -15.93 7.29 -14.64
C TYR A 48 -14.87 8.23 -15.19
N HIS A 49 -15.21 9.52 -15.28
CA HIS A 49 -14.28 10.60 -15.54
C HIS A 49 -13.55 10.95 -14.24
N THR A 50 -12.26 10.65 -14.21
CA THR A 50 -11.40 10.75 -13.02
C THR A 50 -10.10 11.46 -13.36
N ASN A 51 -9.38 11.92 -12.33
CA ASN A 51 -8.04 12.46 -12.52
C ASN A 51 -7.00 11.32 -12.56
N ILE A 52 -6.81 10.72 -13.74
CA ILE A 52 -5.84 9.63 -13.93
C ILE A 52 -4.41 10.16 -13.71
N PRO A 53 -3.62 9.54 -12.81
CA PRO A 53 -2.27 10.02 -12.51
C PRO A 53 -1.29 9.94 -13.68
N TRP A 54 -0.23 10.74 -13.58
CA TRP A 54 0.84 10.84 -14.58
C TRP A 54 1.56 9.50 -14.83
N GLU A 55 1.57 8.59 -13.87
CA GLU A 55 2.16 7.25 -14.04
C GLU A 55 1.50 6.44 -15.16
N PHE A 56 0.26 6.77 -15.52
CA PHE A 56 -0.51 6.13 -16.59
C PHE A 56 -0.74 7.03 -17.81
N THR A 57 -0.68 8.36 -17.67
CA THR A 57 -0.97 9.30 -18.77
C THR A 57 0.27 9.90 -19.44
N SER A 58 1.46 9.76 -18.84
CA SER A 58 2.70 10.25 -19.44
C SER A 58 3.05 9.56 -20.76
N SER A 59 3.94 10.19 -21.55
CA SER A 59 4.44 9.61 -22.81
C SER A 59 5.21 8.30 -22.63
N SER A 60 5.65 7.99 -21.40
CA SER A 60 6.31 6.74 -21.05
C SER A 60 5.73 6.22 -19.72
N PRO A 61 4.55 5.56 -19.76
CA PRO A 61 3.85 5.12 -18.56
C PRO A 61 4.73 4.27 -17.67
N ALA A 62 4.75 4.60 -16.38
CA ALA A 62 5.63 4.00 -15.38
C ALA A 62 4.95 2.88 -14.57
N ARG A 63 3.65 2.65 -14.76
CA ARG A 63 2.89 1.61 -14.06
C ARG A 63 2.07 0.76 -15.01
N SER A 64 2.05 -0.54 -14.71
CA SER A 64 1.29 -1.53 -15.47
C SER A 64 -0.20 -1.51 -15.11
N TYR A 65 -1.07 -1.66 -16.10
CA TYR A 65 -2.49 -1.93 -15.88
C TYR A 65 -2.75 -3.39 -15.51
N VAL A 66 -1.83 -4.31 -15.84
CA VAL A 66 -2.04 -5.76 -15.67
C VAL A 66 -2.28 -6.15 -14.21
N PRO A 67 -1.52 -5.68 -13.20
CA PRO A 67 -1.84 -5.93 -11.79
C PRO A 67 -3.24 -5.44 -11.41
N LEU A 68 -3.67 -4.30 -11.96
CA LEU A 68 -5.01 -3.76 -11.72
C LEU A 68 -6.09 -4.63 -12.34
N ALA A 69 -5.87 -5.11 -13.56
CA ALA A 69 -6.78 -5.99 -14.27
C ALA A 69 -6.90 -7.36 -13.58
N VAL A 70 -5.80 -7.90 -13.03
CA VAL A 70 -5.83 -9.19 -12.32
C VAL A 70 -6.57 -9.08 -10.99
N LEU A 71 -6.45 -7.95 -10.29
CA LEU A 71 -6.95 -7.82 -8.92
C LEU A 71 -8.27 -7.06 -8.80
N TYR A 72 -8.39 -5.90 -9.42
CA TYR A 72 -9.56 -5.04 -9.26
C TYR A 72 -10.67 -5.34 -10.25
N TYR A 73 -10.37 -5.73 -11.50
CA TYR A 73 -11.43 -6.06 -12.46
C TYR A 73 -12.37 -7.18 -11.96
N PRO A 74 -11.89 -8.30 -11.38
CA PRO A 74 -12.79 -9.29 -10.77
C PRO A 74 -13.63 -8.73 -9.63
N ILE A 75 -13.07 -7.83 -8.80
CA ILE A 75 -13.79 -7.17 -7.70
C ILE A 75 -14.91 -6.29 -8.25
N LEU A 76 -14.63 -5.49 -9.29
CA LEU A 76 -15.63 -4.65 -9.94
C LEU A 76 -16.75 -5.48 -10.56
N LYS A 77 -16.43 -6.61 -11.19
CA LYS A 77 -17.42 -7.55 -11.74
C LYS A 77 -18.25 -8.22 -10.66
N LEU A 78 -17.64 -8.60 -9.53
CA LEU A 78 -18.35 -9.11 -8.37
C LEU A 78 -19.31 -8.05 -7.80
N SER A 79 -18.86 -6.79 -7.71
CA SER A 79 -19.68 -5.67 -7.27
C SER A 79 -20.92 -5.49 -8.16
N GLN A 80 -20.73 -5.49 -9.48
CA GLN A 80 -21.83 -5.43 -10.46
C GLN A 80 -22.79 -6.61 -10.31
N TYR A 81 -22.27 -7.83 -10.15
CA TYR A 81 -23.08 -9.03 -9.95
C TYR A 81 -23.91 -9.00 -8.66
N MET A 82 -23.37 -8.41 -7.59
CA MET A 82 -24.05 -8.25 -6.31
C MET A 82 -24.99 -7.03 -6.26
N GLY A 83 -25.08 -6.23 -7.33
CA GLY A 83 -25.86 -4.99 -7.35
C GLY A 83 -25.28 -3.87 -6.47
N LEU A 84 -23.98 -3.93 -6.16
CA LEU A 84 -23.26 -2.94 -5.38
C LEU A 84 -22.70 -1.87 -6.32
N GLU A 85 -23.47 -0.82 -6.58
CA GLU A 85 -23.14 0.21 -7.57
C GLU A 85 -22.52 1.48 -6.97
N LEU A 86 -22.69 1.71 -5.66
CA LEU A 86 -22.16 2.91 -5.02
C LEU A 86 -20.63 2.84 -4.87
N PRO A 87 -19.88 3.93 -5.15
CA PRO A 87 -18.43 3.95 -5.00
C PRO A 87 -17.95 3.52 -3.61
N LEU A 88 -18.65 3.95 -2.56
CA LEU A 88 -18.34 3.56 -1.19
C LEU A 88 -18.44 2.04 -0.97
N GLN A 89 -19.45 1.39 -1.56
CA GLN A 89 -19.62 -0.06 -1.48
C GLN A 89 -18.50 -0.80 -2.21
N ILE A 90 -18.13 -0.33 -3.41
CA ILE A 90 -17.01 -0.87 -4.20
C ILE A 90 -15.70 -0.77 -3.42
N TRP A 91 -15.47 0.36 -2.76
CA TRP A 91 -14.28 0.58 -1.93
C TRP A 91 -14.20 -0.40 -0.77
N TYR A 92 -15.27 -0.55 0.02
CA TYR A 92 -15.31 -1.52 1.11
C TYR A 92 -15.16 -2.96 0.63
N LEU A 93 -15.83 -3.33 -0.47
CA LEU A 93 -15.67 -4.66 -1.07
C LEU A 93 -14.22 -4.92 -1.47
N SER A 94 -13.56 -3.93 -2.08
CA SER A 94 -12.15 -4.02 -2.48
C SER A 94 -11.23 -4.27 -1.28
N ARG A 95 -11.43 -3.52 -0.20
CA ARG A 95 -10.66 -3.69 1.05
C ARG A 95 -10.90 -5.04 1.71
N LEU A 96 -12.15 -5.51 1.73
CA LEU A 96 -12.48 -6.84 2.25
C LEU A 96 -11.79 -7.95 1.45
N VAL A 97 -11.86 -7.89 0.12
CA VAL A 97 -11.22 -8.89 -0.75
C VAL A 97 -9.69 -8.88 -0.55
N LEU A 98 -9.06 -7.70 -0.55
CA LEU A 98 -7.62 -7.58 -0.32
C LEU A 98 -7.21 -8.03 1.09
N MET A 99 -8.00 -7.71 2.10
CA MET A 99 -7.81 -8.20 3.47
C MET A 99 -7.85 -9.73 3.53
N VAL A 100 -8.83 -10.38 2.88
CA VAL A 100 -8.91 -11.86 2.83
C VAL A 100 -7.70 -12.43 2.09
N MET A 101 -7.39 -11.90 0.91
CA MET A 101 -6.26 -12.36 0.09
C MET A 101 -4.93 -12.24 0.83
N SER A 102 -4.65 -11.07 1.41
CA SER A 102 -3.42 -10.83 2.16
C SER A 102 -3.32 -11.72 3.40
N TRP A 103 -4.43 -11.89 4.12
CA TRP A 103 -4.48 -12.81 5.26
C TRP A 103 -4.19 -14.26 4.85
N MET A 104 -4.91 -14.80 3.87
CA MET A 104 -4.76 -16.19 3.44
C MET A 104 -3.36 -16.49 2.89
N ILE A 105 -2.84 -15.61 2.02
CA ILE A 105 -1.53 -15.80 1.39
C ILE A 105 -0.41 -15.69 2.44
N THR A 106 -0.47 -14.67 3.29
CA THR A 106 0.58 -14.44 4.30
C THR A 106 0.61 -15.58 5.33
N ASP A 107 -0.53 -15.97 5.89
CA ASP A 107 -0.60 -17.06 6.88
C ASP A 107 -0.16 -18.39 6.25
N TRP A 108 -0.58 -18.68 5.00
CA TRP A 108 -0.14 -19.88 4.29
C TRP A 108 1.37 -19.90 4.06
N CYS A 109 1.96 -18.79 3.60
CA CYS A 109 3.41 -18.70 3.40
C CYS A 109 4.17 -18.87 4.72
N LEU A 110 3.72 -18.23 5.81
CA LEU A 110 4.33 -18.40 7.13
C LEU A 110 4.23 -19.85 7.62
N PHE A 111 3.06 -20.49 7.43
CA PHE A 111 2.86 -21.88 7.78
C PHE A 111 3.80 -22.83 7.02
N ARG A 112 4.00 -22.57 5.73
CA ARG A 112 4.88 -23.37 4.85
C ARG A 112 6.36 -23.15 5.12
N MET A 113 6.79 -21.92 5.37
CA MET A 113 8.21 -21.59 5.56
C MET A 113 8.78 -22.10 6.89
N LEU A 114 7.95 -22.15 7.93
CA LEU A 114 8.42 -22.38 9.29
C LEU A 114 8.37 -23.87 9.68
N PRO A 115 9.45 -24.42 10.28
CA PRO A 115 9.61 -25.86 10.42
C PRO A 115 8.74 -26.47 11.53
N THR A 116 8.57 -25.78 12.66
CA THR A 116 7.88 -26.32 13.84
C THR A 116 6.54 -25.62 14.09
N LYS A 117 5.62 -26.34 14.75
CA LYS A 117 4.31 -25.80 15.15
C LYS A 117 4.44 -24.53 16.00
N GLN A 118 5.42 -24.48 16.91
CA GLN A 118 5.64 -23.33 17.80
C GLN A 118 6.09 -22.10 17.02
N GLU A 119 7.01 -22.25 16.06
CA GLU A 119 7.47 -21.17 15.19
C GLU A 119 6.33 -20.63 14.32
N ARG A 120 5.49 -21.53 13.78
CA ARG A 120 4.30 -21.15 12.99
C ARG A 120 3.32 -20.32 13.83
N ILE A 121 2.99 -20.79 15.04
CA ILE A 121 2.10 -20.06 15.96
C ILE A 121 2.68 -18.69 16.30
N LYS A 122 3.98 -18.63 16.61
CA LYS A 122 4.68 -17.37 16.93
C LYS A 122 4.60 -16.36 15.77
N ALA A 123 4.94 -16.79 14.56
CA ALA A 123 4.95 -15.91 13.40
C ALA A 123 3.55 -15.40 13.04
N ILE A 124 2.55 -16.27 13.05
CA ILE A 124 1.14 -15.88 12.80
C ILE A 124 0.67 -14.95 13.91
N TYR A 125 1.02 -15.21 15.17
CA TYR A 125 0.64 -14.37 16.30
C TYR A 125 1.15 -12.93 16.17
N PHE A 126 2.45 -12.74 15.90
CA PHE A 126 3.00 -11.37 15.76
C PHE A 126 2.52 -10.68 14.48
N THR A 127 2.46 -11.41 13.37
CA THR A 127 1.94 -10.85 12.12
C THR A 127 0.47 -10.44 12.26
N SER A 128 -0.39 -11.30 12.81
CA SER A 128 -1.83 -11.00 12.96
C SER A 128 -2.15 -9.90 13.98
N THR A 129 -1.26 -9.63 14.93
CA THR A 129 -1.41 -8.55 15.91
C THR A 129 -0.73 -7.26 15.50
N SER A 130 -0.03 -7.24 14.36
CA SER A 130 0.60 -6.03 13.81
C SER A 130 -0.46 -5.10 13.23
N TYR A 131 -0.42 -3.82 13.61
CA TYR A 131 -1.28 -2.79 13.02
C TYR A 131 -1.05 -2.66 11.51
N VAL A 132 0.17 -2.93 11.03
CA VAL A 132 0.50 -2.91 9.61
C VAL A 132 -0.27 -3.99 8.86
N THR A 133 -0.38 -5.18 9.44
CA THR A 133 -1.17 -6.28 8.86
C THR A 133 -2.67 -6.05 8.99
N LEU A 134 -3.13 -5.42 10.07
CA LEU A 134 -4.55 -5.16 10.29
C LEU A 134 -5.08 -3.97 9.48
N VAL A 135 -4.21 -3.00 9.18
CA VAL A 135 -4.57 -1.74 8.56
C VAL A 135 -3.96 -1.62 7.15
N TYR A 136 -2.64 -1.49 7.00
CA TYR A 136 -2.05 -1.24 5.68
C TYR A 136 -2.36 -2.35 4.66
N GLN A 137 -2.34 -3.62 5.10
CA GLN A 137 -2.58 -4.75 4.21
C GLN A 137 -4.04 -4.91 3.75
N SER A 138 -5.01 -4.29 4.44
CA SER A 138 -6.41 -4.26 3.99
C SER A 138 -6.70 -3.10 3.04
N HIS A 139 -5.84 -2.09 2.99
CA HIS A 139 -5.97 -0.96 2.08
C HIS A 139 -5.53 -1.32 0.65
N CYS A 140 -6.05 -0.60 -0.34
CA CYS A 140 -5.86 -0.82 -1.78
C CYS A 140 -4.47 -0.41 -2.33
N PHE A 141 -3.40 -0.69 -1.59
CA PHE A 141 -2.04 -0.37 -2.00
C PHE A 141 -1.43 -1.44 -2.92
N SER A 142 -0.69 -1.00 -3.94
CA SER A 142 0.22 -1.89 -4.68
C SER A 142 1.34 -2.47 -3.80
N ASN A 143 1.67 -1.82 -2.68
CA ASN A 143 2.59 -2.33 -1.66
C ASN A 143 2.02 -3.53 -0.87
N SER A 144 0.69 -3.58 -0.67
CA SER A 144 0.04 -4.75 -0.06
C SER A 144 0.10 -5.96 -0.99
N ILE A 145 -0.07 -5.72 -2.30
CA ILE A 145 0.11 -6.72 -3.36
C ILE A 145 1.56 -7.19 -3.42
N GLU A 146 2.52 -6.27 -3.38
CA GLU A 146 3.95 -6.58 -3.32
C GLU A 146 4.27 -7.45 -2.11
N THR A 147 3.67 -7.19 -0.94
CA THR A 147 3.85 -8.02 0.26
C THR A 147 3.45 -9.47 0.03
N MET A 148 2.26 -9.70 -0.56
CA MET A 148 1.79 -11.06 -0.89
C MET A 148 2.74 -11.77 -1.86
N LEU A 149 3.22 -11.05 -2.87
CA LEU A 149 4.15 -11.59 -3.86
C LEU A 149 5.51 -11.90 -3.23
N VAL A 150 6.07 -11.00 -2.41
CA VAL A 150 7.35 -11.23 -1.71
C VAL A 150 7.24 -12.45 -0.81
N MET A 151 6.14 -12.59 -0.05
CA MET A 151 5.90 -13.76 0.80
C MET A 151 5.88 -15.06 -0.02
N GLY A 152 5.20 -15.07 -1.17
CA GLY A 152 5.18 -16.21 -2.09
C GLY A 152 6.56 -16.55 -2.66
N ALA A 153 7.30 -15.55 -3.13
CA ALA A 153 8.66 -15.72 -3.66
C ALA A 153 9.61 -16.29 -2.60
N VAL A 154 9.63 -15.69 -1.41
CA VAL A 154 10.48 -16.12 -0.30
C VAL A 154 10.10 -17.52 0.18
N CYS A 155 8.80 -17.87 0.16
CA CYS A 155 8.34 -19.22 0.47
C CYS A 155 8.91 -20.24 -0.52
N ILE A 156 8.93 -19.94 -1.82
CA ILE A 156 9.50 -20.84 -2.83
C ILE A 156 11.02 -20.96 -2.66
N ILE A 157 11.73 -19.86 -2.40
CA ILE A 157 13.18 -19.89 -2.13
C ILE A 157 13.49 -20.76 -0.91
N ASN A 158 12.69 -20.62 0.16
CA ASN A 158 12.85 -21.40 1.38
C ASN A 158 12.59 -22.89 1.16
N GLU A 159 11.57 -23.25 0.39
CA GLU A 159 11.26 -24.63 0.02
C GLU A 159 12.41 -25.23 -0.83
N LEU A 160 12.90 -24.53 -1.85
CA LEU A 160 14.03 -24.98 -2.66
C LEU A 160 15.30 -25.17 -1.81
N ARG A 161 15.56 -24.27 -0.87
CA ARG A 161 16.66 -24.38 0.09
C ARG A 161 16.50 -25.62 1.00
N PHE A 162 15.28 -25.90 1.46
CA PHE A 162 15.00 -27.10 2.24
C PHE A 162 15.25 -28.37 1.43
N LEU A 163 14.69 -28.47 0.22
CA LEU A 163 14.87 -29.62 -0.67
C LEU A 163 16.34 -29.82 -1.08
N PHE A 164 17.11 -28.73 -1.21
CA PHE A 164 18.54 -28.81 -1.50
C PHE A 164 19.32 -29.57 -0.42
N SER A 165 18.89 -29.47 0.84
CA SER A 165 19.51 -30.18 1.97
C SER A 165 19.12 -31.65 2.09
N GLN A 166 18.12 -32.10 1.33
CA GLN A 166 17.64 -33.49 1.35
C GLN A 166 18.39 -34.36 0.35
N ASN A 167 18.34 -35.67 0.58
CA ASN A 167 18.88 -36.68 -0.34
C ASN A 167 18.05 -36.73 -1.64
N ASP A 168 18.70 -37.12 -2.74
CA ASP A 168 18.10 -37.10 -4.09
C ASP A 168 16.88 -38.02 -4.26
N SER A 169 16.68 -39.00 -3.36
CA SER A 169 15.50 -39.88 -3.35
C SER A 169 14.26 -39.26 -2.68
N GLN A 170 14.41 -38.14 -1.97
CA GLN A 170 13.36 -37.57 -1.13
C GLN A 170 12.59 -36.41 -1.78
N TYR A 171 12.89 -36.08 -3.04
CA TYR A 171 12.20 -35.02 -3.77
C TYR A 171 11.89 -35.41 -5.22
N ASP A 172 10.75 -34.97 -5.75
CA ASP A 172 10.39 -35.15 -7.15
C ASP A 172 10.95 -33.99 -8.00
N LYS A 173 11.65 -34.32 -9.09
CA LYS A 173 12.14 -33.34 -10.08
C LYS A 173 10.99 -32.60 -10.76
N ARG A 174 9.79 -33.16 -10.84
CA ARG A 174 8.60 -32.46 -11.33
C ARG A 174 8.21 -31.31 -10.41
N ASP A 175 8.24 -31.53 -9.10
CA ASP A 175 7.90 -30.51 -8.11
C ASP A 175 8.93 -29.37 -8.13
N LEU A 176 10.22 -29.69 -8.24
CA LEU A 176 11.26 -28.67 -8.39
C LEU A 176 11.02 -27.79 -9.63
N ARG A 177 10.73 -28.41 -10.79
CA ARG A 177 10.43 -27.68 -12.02
C ARG A 177 9.19 -26.80 -11.86
N ARG A 178 8.14 -27.31 -11.23
CA ARG A 178 6.92 -26.55 -10.92
C ARG A 178 7.23 -25.34 -10.05
N LEU A 179 8.02 -25.50 -8.98
CA LEU A 179 8.43 -24.41 -8.10
C LEU A 179 9.21 -23.33 -8.89
N ALA A 180 10.15 -23.74 -9.75
CA ALA A 180 10.92 -22.82 -10.59
C ALA A 180 10.03 -22.07 -11.61
N THR A 181 9.09 -22.75 -12.26
CA THR A 181 8.10 -22.11 -13.16
C THR A 181 7.25 -21.09 -12.41
N ILE A 182 6.65 -21.47 -11.28
CA ILE A 182 5.82 -20.55 -10.47
C ILE A 182 6.66 -19.36 -10.01
N PHE A 183 7.90 -19.60 -9.58
CA PHE A 183 8.82 -18.52 -9.18
C PHE A 183 9.08 -17.53 -10.32
N GLY A 184 9.38 -18.00 -11.53
CA GLY A 184 9.59 -17.14 -12.69
C GLY A 184 8.36 -16.27 -13.03
N ALA A 185 7.17 -16.88 -13.06
CA ALA A 185 5.91 -16.15 -13.26
C ALA A 185 5.66 -15.11 -12.16
N LEU A 186 5.88 -15.48 -10.90
CA LEU A 186 5.67 -14.61 -9.74
C LEU A 186 6.64 -13.43 -9.76
N VAL A 187 7.92 -13.65 -10.09
CA VAL A 187 8.91 -12.57 -10.20
C VAL A 187 8.54 -11.60 -11.33
N ALA A 188 8.10 -12.10 -12.49
CA ALA A 188 7.61 -11.25 -13.57
C ALA A 188 6.45 -10.37 -13.09
N PHE A 189 5.40 -10.99 -12.53
CA PHE A 189 4.24 -10.25 -12.03
C PHE A 189 4.60 -9.27 -10.89
N GLY A 190 5.53 -9.65 -10.00
CA GLY A 190 6.06 -8.80 -8.93
C GLY A 190 6.72 -7.53 -9.46
N ILE A 191 7.57 -7.64 -10.48
CA ILE A 191 8.24 -6.50 -11.11
C ILE A 191 7.24 -5.58 -11.84
N PHE A 192 6.23 -6.16 -12.51
CA PHE A 192 5.16 -5.38 -13.16
C PHE A 192 4.22 -4.70 -12.16
N ASN A 193 4.01 -5.28 -10.97
CA ASN A 193 3.34 -4.61 -9.87
C ASN A 193 4.17 -3.43 -9.35
N ARG A 194 5.43 -3.69 -8.96
CA ARG A 194 6.38 -2.67 -8.51
C ARG A 194 7.83 -3.11 -8.72
N ILE A 195 8.69 -2.21 -9.21
CA ILE A 195 10.14 -2.47 -9.34
C ILE A 195 10.83 -2.72 -7.98
N THR A 196 10.27 -2.19 -6.89
CA THR A 196 10.76 -2.38 -5.52
C THR A 196 10.73 -3.84 -5.08
N PHE A 197 9.89 -4.68 -5.70
CA PHE A 197 9.77 -6.11 -5.42
C PHE A 197 11.13 -6.83 -5.54
N ALA A 198 11.91 -6.47 -6.56
CA ALA A 198 13.20 -7.09 -6.82
C ALA A 198 14.19 -6.91 -5.65
N ALA A 199 14.10 -5.79 -4.92
CA ALA A 199 14.98 -5.48 -3.81
C ALA A 199 14.93 -6.53 -2.69
N PHE A 200 13.76 -7.15 -2.46
CA PHE A 200 13.58 -8.20 -1.46
C PHE A 200 14.22 -9.54 -1.83
N LEU A 201 14.55 -9.74 -3.10
CA LEU A 201 15.05 -11.01 -3.62
C LEU A 201 16.57 -11.04 -3.81
N ILE A 202 17.27 -9.90 -3.78
CA ILE A 202 18.70 -9.83 -4.11
C ILE A 202 19.55 -10.75 -3.21
N PHE A 203 19.51 -10.58 -1.88
CA PHE A 203 20.29 -11.45 -0.99
C PHE A 203 19.79 -12.91 -0.92
N PRO A 204 18.48 -13.21 -0.77
CA PRO A 204 18.05 -14.61 -0.72
C PRO A 204 18.26 -15.37 -2.04
N SER A 205 18.48 -14.67 -3.17
CA SER A 205 18.83 -15.29 -4.45
C SER A 205 20.13 -16.08 -4.43
N VAL A 206 21.02 -15.88 -3.44
CA VAL A 206 22.20 -16.76 -3.28
C VAL A 206 21.78 -18.23 -3.11
N PHE A 207 20.69 -18.49 -2.41
CA PHE A 207 20.15 -19.86 -2.26
C PHE A 207 19.59 -20.38 -3.58
N LEU A 208 18.95 -19.52 -4.39
CA LEU A 208 18.47 -19.89 -5.72
C LEU A 208 19.62 -20.23 -6.67
N LEU A 209 20.70 -19.45 -6.65
CA LEU A 209 21.88 -19.72 -7.48
C LEU A 209 22.49 -21.09 -7.14
N GLN A 210 22.55 -21.45 -5.85
CA GLN A 210 22.97 -22.79 -5.42
C GLN A 210 22.03 -23.87 -5.96
N SER A 211 20.71 -23.67 -5.87
CA SER A 211 19.71 -24.60 -6.42
C SER A 211 19.82 -24.73 -7.94
N PHE A 212 20.02 -23.64 -8.68
CA PHE A 212 20.17 -23.65 -10.13
C PHE A 212 21.49 -24.29 -10.57
N TRP A 213 22.54 -24.17 -9.77
CA TRP A 213 23.81 -24.85 -10.03
C TRP A 213 23.67 -26.37 -9.93
N LYS A 214 23.01 -26.87 -8.87
CA LYS A 214 22.73 -28.32 -8.69
C LYS A 214 21.72 -28.82 -9.73
N TRP A 215 20.64 -28.06 -9.96
CA TRP A 215 19.54 -28.43 -10.85
C TRP A 215 19.40 -27.44 -12.01
N LYS A 216 20.32 -27.52 -12.98
CA LYS A 216 20.43 -26.59 -14.11
C LYS A 216 19.13 -26.38 -14.90
N SER A 217 18.27 -27.40 -14.98
CA SER A 217 16.97 -27.30 -15.66
C SER A 217 16.04 -26.27 -15.02
N LEU A 218 16.15 -26.00 -13.72
CA LEU A 218 15.29 -25.02 -13.03
C LEU A 218 15.48 -23.61 -13.57
N LEU A 219 16.71 -23.23 -13.94
CA LEU A 219 16.97 -21.93 -14.56
C LEU A 219 16.17 -21.77 -15.85
N PHE A 220 16.16 -22.79 -16.70
CA PHE A 220 15.38 -22.78 -17.95
C PHE A 220 13.88 -22.57 -17.68
N PHE A 221 13.29 -23.34 -16.74
CA PHE A 221 11.87 -23.21 -16.42
C PHE A 221 11.50 -21.86 -15.78
N ALA A 222 12.37 -21.33 -14.91
CA ALA A 222 12.17 -20.02 -14.31
C ALA A 222 12.26 -18.89 -15.35
N VAL A 223 13.29 -18.90 -16.20
CA VAL A 223 13.49 -17.89 -17.25
C VAL A 223 12.39 -17.95 -18.30
N LEU A 224 12.00 -19.15 -18.75
CA LEU A 224 10.92 -19.33 -19.71
C LEU A 224 9.60 -18.78 -19.16
N SER A 225 9.27 -19.13 -17.91
CA SER A 225 8.04 -18.66 -17.29
C SER A 225 8.05 -17.15 -17.05
N PHE A 226 9.19 -16.59 -16.66
CA PHE A 226 9.38 -15.14 -16.52
C PHE A 226 9.14 -14.45 -17.87
N ALA A 227 9.79 -14.92 -18.94
CA ALA A 227 9.69 -14.34 -20.27
C ALA A 227 8.25 -14.38 -20.82
N VAL A 228 7.54 -15.50 -20.64
CA VAL A 228 6.14 -15.64 -21.07
C VAL A 228 5.23 -14.66 -20.33
N VAL A 229 5.34 -14.57 -19.00
CA VAL A 229 4.49 -13.66 -18.21
C VAL A 229 4.84 -12.20 -18.48
N SER A 230 6.12 -11.84 -18.55
CA SER A 230 6.54 -10.49 -18.91
C SER A 230 6.08 -10.10 -20.32
N GLY A 231 6.23 -10.99 -21.31
CA GLY A 231 5.74 -10.76 -22.66
C GLY A 231 4.22 -10.53 -22.69
N GLY A 232 3.46 -11.35 -21.97
CA GLY A 232 2.02 -11.16 -21.79
C GLY A 232 1.68 -9.81 -21.15
N CYS A 233 2.43 -9.39 -20.13
CA CYS A 233 2.19 -8.11 -19.47
C CYS A 233 2.48 -6.92 -20.41
N VAL A 234 3.60 -6.95 -21.14
CA VAL A 234 3.95 -5.91 -22.13
C VAL A 234 2.88 -5.82 -23.21
N LEU A 235 2.41 -6.95 -23.73
CA LEU A 235 1.38 -6.98 -24.77
C LEU A 235 0.06 -6.37 -24.26
N LEU A 236 -0.41 -6.80 -23.09
CA LEU A 236 -1.65 -6.30 -22.51
C LEU A 236 -1.56 -4.82 -22.17
N ASP A 237 -0.46 -4.36 -21.56
CA ASP A 237 -0.24 -2.94 -21.28
C ASP A 237 -0.26 -2.13 -22.57
N SER A 238 0.48 -2.55 -23.60
CA SER A 238 0.56 -1.81 -24.87
C SER A 238 -0.81 -1.67 -25.56
N VAL A 239 -1.67 -2.69 -25.45
CA VAL A 239 -3.06 -2.60 -25.94
C VAL A 239 -3.89 -1.64 -25.07
N LEU A 240 -3.79 -1.73 -23.75
CA LEU A 240 -4.56 -0.89 -22.81
C LEU A 240 -4.14 0.59 -22.86
N PHE A 241 -2.87 0.90 -23.11
CA PHE A 241 -2.38 2.26 -23.34
C PHE A 241 -2.71 2.78 -24.75
N GLY A 242 -3.28 1.95 -25.64
CA GLY A 242 -3.60 2.33 -27.02
C GLY A 242 -2.38 2.49 -27.92
N SER A 243 -1.18 2.06 -27.49
CA SER A 243 0.04 2.14 -28.29
C SER A 243 0.16 1.03 -29.35
N LEU A 244 -0.63 -0.03 -29.19
CA LEU A 244 -0.60 -1.21 -30.04
C LEU A 244 -2.01 -1.62 -30.44
N SER A 245 -2.32 -1.60 -31.75
CA SER A 245 -3.54 -2.21 -32.29
C SER A 245 -3.27 -3.61 -32.84
N LEU A 246 -4.34 -4.41 -33.00
CA LEU A 246 -4.24 -5.73 -33.63
C LEU A 246 -3.66 -5.67 -35.06
N ALA A 247 -3.92 -4.58 -35.79
CA ALA A 247 -3.38 -4.38 -37.13
C ALA A 247 -1.87 -4.12 -37.12
N ASP A 248 -1.37 -3.39 -36.10
CA ASP A 248 0.05 -3.08 -35.96
C ASP A 248 0.88 -4.32 -35.64
N ILE A 249 0.34 -5.24 -34.84
CA ILE A 249 0.98 -6.53 -34.52
C ILE A 249 1.21 -7.35 -35.79
N VAL A 250 0.23 -7.39 -36.70
CA VAL A 250 0.33 -8.15 -37.95
C VAL A 250 1.30 -7.48 -38.93
N ARG A 251 1.29 -6.14 -38.99
CA ARG A 251 2.07 -5.39 -39.96
C ARG A 251 3.56 -5.30 -39.60
N ASP A 252 3.87 -5.03 -38.33
CA ASP A 252 5.24 -4.86 -37.86
C ASP A 252 5.41 -5.30 -36.40
N PRO A 253 5.48 -6.62 -36.14
CA PRO A 253 5.55 -7.16 -34.78
C PRO A 253 6.85 -6.82 -34.05
N TRP A 254 7.90 -6.37 -34.75
CA TRP A 254 9.24 -6.15 -34.17
C TRP A 254 9.52 -4.68 -33.86
N LYS A 255 8.58 -3.78 -34.13
CA LYS A 255 8.76 -2.35 -33.87
C LYS A 255 8.68 -2.03 -32.38
N ALA A 256 9.85 -1.86 -31.77
CA ALA A 256 9.99 -1.60 -30.33
C ALA A 256 9.17 -0.41 -29.82
N SER A 257 8.93 0.61 -30.66
CA SER A 257 8.17 1.80 -30.25
C SER A 257 6.69 1.55 -29.98
N HIS A 258 6.15 0.39 -30.39
CA HIS A 258 4.75 0.04 -30.11
C HIS A 258 4.57 -0.59 -28.71
N TYR A 259 5.66 -1.07 -28.10
CA TYR A 259 5.61 -1.83 -26.86
C TYR A 259 5.95 -0.97 -25.64
N VAL A 260 5.04 -0.95 -24.67
CA VAL A 260 5.23 -0.24 -23.40
C VAL A 260 5.78 -1.20 -22.35
N ILE A 261 7.02 -0.95 -21.91
CA ILE A 261 7.68 -1.73 -20.85
C ILE A 261 7.65 -0.92 -19.56
N THR A 262 6.53 -1.01 -18.85
CA THR A 262 6.26 -0.19 -17.65
C THR A 262 7.31 -0.33 -16.54
N PRO A 263 7.90 -1.50 -16.23
CA PRO A 263 8.97 -1.58 -15.22
C PRO A 263 10.25 -0.85 -15.64
N LEU A 264 10.58 -0.85 -16.93
CA LEU A 264 11.74 -0.13 -17.45
C LEU A 264 11.52 1.37 -17.35
N ASN A 265 10.35 1.85 -17.76
CA ASN A 265 9.97 3.26 -17.64
C ASN A 265 10.00 3.72 -16.17
N SER A 266 9.49 2.88 -15.26
CA SER A 266 9.54 3.12 -13.83
C SER A 266 10.98 3.23 -13.31
N LEU A 267 11.88 2.33 -13.74
CA LEU A 267 13.28 2.36 -13.34
C LEU A 267 13.99 3.61 -13.86
N LEU A 268 13.78 3.97 -15.13
CA LEU A 268 14.36 5.16 -15.74
C LEU A 268 13.87 6.44 -15.05
N TYR A 269 12.57 6.53 -14.74
CA TYR A 269 11.99 7.65 -14.03
C TYR A 269 12.63 7.83 -12.63
N ASN A 270 12.70 6.74 -11.86
CA ASN A 270 13.23 6.72 -10.49
C ASN A 270 14.77 6.81 -10.40
N SER A 271 15.48 6.70 -11.53
CA SER A 271 16.93 6.90 -11.56
C SER A 271 17.33 8.38 -11.53
N SER A 272 16.39 9.30 -11.84
CA SER A 272 16.62 10.74 -11.79
C SER A 272 16.31 11.32 -10.41
N ILE A 273 17.30 11.96 -9.79
CA ILE A 273 17.15 12.65 -8.49
C ILE A 273 16.15 13.81 -8.60
N GLU A 274 16.10 14.50 -9.75
CA GLU A 274 15.14 15.59 -9.98
C GLU A 274 13.70 15.08 -9.94
N ASN A 275 13.44 13.92 -10.55
CA ASN A 275 12.12 13.29 -10.51
C ASN A 275 11.77 12.85 -9.08
N LEU A 276 12.73 12.24 -8.36
CA LEU A 276 12.52 11.86 -6.96
C LEU A 276 12.27 13.07 -6.05
N GLY A 277 12.90 14.22 -6.36
CA GLY A 277 12.70 15.48 -5.66
C GLY A 277 11.25 15.93 -5.63
N LYS A 278 10.50 15.66 -6.70
CA LYS A 278 9.06 15.98 -6.79
C LYS A 278 8.20 15.19 -5.80
N HIS A 279 8.70 14.05 -5.32
CA HIS A 279 8.02 13.16 -4.37
C HIS A 279 8.63 13.21 -2.97
N GLY A 280 9.59 14.11 -2.73
CA GLY A 280 10.27 14.27 -1.44
C GLY A 280 11.52 13.39 -1.30
N LEU A 281 12.65 14.06 -1.00
CA LEU A 281 13.92 13.40 -0.73
C LEU A 281 14.09 13.10 0.76
N HIS A 282 14.70 11.95 1.05
CA HIS A 282 14.88 11.47 2.43
C HIS A 282 16.35 11.13 2.68
N PRO A 283 16.87 11.35 3.90
CA PRO A 283 18.18 10.85 4.28
C PRO A 283 18.27 9.33 4.15
N ARG A 284 19.44 8.79 3.77
CA ARG A 284 19.61 7.36 3.48
C ARG A 284 19.32 6.42 4.67
N TYR A 285 19.34 6.96 5.89
CA TYR A 285 19.06 6.23 7.12
C TYR A 285 17.58 6.26 7.53
N ASN A 286 16.70 6.93 6.78
CA ASN A 286 15.28 7.12 7.16
C ASN A 286 14.56 5.79 7.34
N HIS A 287 14.78 4.82 6.45
CA HIS A 287 14.23 3.48 6.59
C HIS A 287 14.60 2.80 7.91
N VAL A 288 15.86 2.94 8.34
CA VAL A 288 16.38 2.25 9.53
C VAL A 288 16.00 2.99 10.82
N LEU A 289 16.10 4.32 10.84
CA LEU A 289 15.94 5.12 12.06
C LEU A 289 14.51 5.63 12.28
N ILE A 290 13.68 5.68 11.25
CA ILE A 290 12.31 6.22 11.33
C ILE A 290 11.30 5.15 10.94
N ASN A 291 11.39 4.59 9.73
CA ASN A 291 10.35 3.67 9.24
C ASN A 291 10.33 2.34 10.01
N LEU A 292 11.48 1.73 10.32
CA LEU A 292 11.52 0.48 11.11
C LEU A 292 10.97 0.66 12.53
N PRO A 293 11.34 1.71 13.30
CA PRO A 293 10.68 2.02 14.57
C PRO A 293 9.18 2.25 14.45
N GLN A 294 8.72 2.91 13.40
CA GLN A 294 7.28 3.12 13.19
C GLN A 294 6.55 1.81 12.81
N LEU A 295 7.18 0.87 12.10
CA LEU A 295 6.57 -0.41 11.74
C LEU A 295 6.50 -1.41 12.90
N PHE A 296 7.54 -1.46 13.74
CA PHE A 296 7.69 -2.51 14.75
C PHE A 296 7.65 -2.00 16.20
N GLY A 297 7.93 -0.71 16.43
CA GLY A 297 8.03 -0.11 17.75
C GLY A 297 8.86 -0.97 18.71
N PRO A 298 8.29 -1.41 19.85
CA PRO A 298 8.99 -2.27 20.81
C PRO A 298 9.42 -3.62 20.24
N GLY A 299 8.79 -4.12 19.16
CA GLY A 299 9.18 -5.35 18.48
C GLY A 299 10.62 -5.35 17.96
N LEU A 300 11.23 -4.18 17.74
CA LEU A 300 12.66 -4.08 17.40
C LEU A 300 13.57 -4.70 18.48
N PHE A 301 13.17 -4.68 19.76
CA PHE A 301 13.92 -5.37 20.81
C PHE A 301 13.90 -6.89 20.61
N LEU A 302 12.80 -7.48 20.13
CA LEU A 302 12.74 -8.91 19.79
C LEU A 302 13.62 -9.28 18.60
N LEU A 303 13.98 -8.30 17.77
CA LEU A 303 14.85 -8.50 16.61
C LEU A 303 16.32 -8.28 16.93
N PHE A 304 16.66 -7.22 17.68
CA PHE A 304 18.04 -6.74 17.79
C PHE A 304 18.62 -6.79 19.21
N CYS A 305 17.89 -7.33 20.21
CA CYS A 305 18.43 -7.48 21.56
C CYS A 305 19.76 -8.25 21.54
N ARG A 306 20.80 -7.63 22.12
CA ARG A 306 22.18 -8.14 22.17
C ARG A 306 22.82 -8.42 20.80
N PHE A 307 22.19 -8.03 19.70
CA PHE A 307 22.62 -8.35 18.33
C PHE A 307 22.88 -9.85 18.10
N ARG A 308 22.11 -10.71 18.77
CA ARG A 308 22.27 -12.18 18.77
C ARG A 308 21.01 -12.91 18.33
N ASN A 309 20.31 -12.38 17.34
CA ASN A 309 19.10 -13.01 16.82
C ASN A 309 19.43 -14.35 16.15
N ARG A 310 18.87 -15.46 16.64
CA ARG A 310 19.12 -16.80 16.06
C ARG A 310 18.61 -17.01 14.63
N TYR A 311 17.68 -16.17 14.16
CA TYR A 311 17.03 -16.29 12.85
C TYR A 311 17.78 -15.55 11.73
N TRP A 312 18.93 -14.91 11.99
CA TRP A 312 19.63 -14.08 11.00
C TRP A 312 20.03 -14.81 9.70
N ARG A 313 20.16 -16.15 9.75
CA ARG A 313 20.48 -17.01 8.58
C ARG A 313 19.25 -17.56 7.87
N THR A 314 18.05 -17.29 8.38
CA THR A 314 16.81 -17.78 7.77
C THR A 314 16.49 -16.99 6.51
N THR A 315 15.79 -17.63 5.58
CA THR A 315 15.39 -17.01 4.30
C THR A 315 14.55 -15.74 4.52
N PRO A 316 13.57 -15.70 5.46
CA PRO A 316 12.81 -14.49 5.74
C PRO A 316 13.66 -13.32 6.24
N PHE A 317 14.59 -13.57 7.18
CA PHE A 317 15.47 -12.52 7.70
C PHE A 317 16.38 -11.94 6.61
N ILE A 318 16.97 -12.80 5.78
CA ILE A 318 17.85 -12.38 4.68
C ILE A 318 17.08 -11.59 3.62
N SER A 319 15.84 -11.99 3.31
CA SER A 319 14.98 -11.24 2.38
C SER A 319 14.56 -9.88 2.93
N ALA A 320 14.18 -9.80 4.21
CA ALA A 320 13.89 -8.54 4.88
C ALA A 320 15.10 -7.60 4.87
N LEU A 321 16.29 -8.12 5.21
CA LEU A 321 17.54 -7.37 5.15
C LEU A 321 17.85 -6.86 3.74
N SER A 322 17.59 -7.69 2.72
CA SER A 322 17.72 -7.31 1.31
C SER A 322 16.87 -6.08 0.98
N GLY A 323 15.56 -6.15 1.29
CA GLY A 323 14.65 -5.03 1.05
C GLY A 323 15.10 -3.75 1.78
N ILE A 324 15.46 -3.86 3.06
CA ILE A 324 15.92 -2.70 3.85
C ILE A 324 17.17 -2.08 3.21
N VAL A 325 18.20 -2.87 2.89
CA VAL A 325 19.47 -2.33 2.38
C VAL A 325 19.30 -1.67 1.01
N PHE A 326 18.66 -2.36 0.06
CA PHE A 326 18.59 -1.87 -1.32
C PHE A 326 17.58 -0.74 -1.49
N LEU A 327 16.46 -0.74 -0.76
CA LEU A 327 15.52 0.38 -0.79
C LEU A 327 16.09 1.61 -0.06
N SER A 328 16.92 1.41 0.98
CA SER A 328 17.63 2.51 1.65
C SER A 328 18.71 3.18 0.80
N ALA A 329 19.12 2.57 -0.32
CA ALA A 329 20.07 3.20 -1.24
C ALA A 329 19.41 4.32 -2.08
N VAL A 330 18.09 4.24 -2.30
CA VAL A 330 17.32 5.23 -3.07
C VAL A 330 16.93 6.39 -2.13
N PRO A 331 17.15 7.67 -2.52
CA PRO A 331 16.89 8.83 -1.68
C PRO A 331 15.41 9.24 -1.64
N HIS A 332 14.49 8.27 -1.69
CA HIS A 332 13.05 8.43 -1.55
C HIS A 332 12.53 7.26 -0.73
N GLN A 333 12.25 7.51 0.56
CA GLN A 333 12.21 6.46 1.60
C GLN A 333 10.92 6.47 2.39
N GLU A 334 9.83 6.07 1.75
CA GLU A 334 8.53 6.01 2.41
C GLU A 334 8.34 4.70 3.19
N LEU A 335 7.61 4.77 4.30
CA LEU A 335 7.34 3.62 5.17
C LEU A 335 6.70 2.45 4.42
N ARG A 336 5.78 2.72 3.50
CA ARG A 336 5.04 1.69 2.75
C ARG A 336 5.93 0.84 1.83
N PHE A 337 7.13 1.29 1.47
CA PHE A 337 8.06 0.44 0.71
C PHE A 337 8.60 -0.73 1.55
N LEU A 338 8.49 -0.65 2.88
CA LEU A 338 8.92 -1.71 3.80
C LEU A 338 7.78 -2.59 4.31
N LEU A 339 6.54 -2.46 3.81
CA LEU A 339 5.45 -3.35 4.25
C LEU A 339 5.80 -4.86 4.16
N PRO A 340 6.51 -5.34 3.11
CA PRO A 340 6.88 -6.76 3.03
C PRO A 340 7.83 -7.22 4.15
N VAL A 341 8.56 -6.30 4.79
CA VAL A 341 9.46 -6.60 5.91
C VAL A 341 8.68 -7.10 7.14
N VAL A 342 7.44 -6.65 7.34
CA VAL A 342 6.65 -6.94 8.55
C VAL A 342 6.41 -8.44 8.76
N PRO A 343 5.74 -9.18 7.86
CA PRO A 343 5.52 -10.61 8.07
C PRO A 343 6.84 -11.40 8.09
N LEU A 344 7.85 -10.99 7.32
CA LEU A 344 9.17 -11.63 7.29
C LEU A 344 9.87 -11.53 8.65
N LEU A 345 9.98 -10.33 9.22
CA LEU A 345 10.67 -10.10 10.49
C LEU A 345 9.83 -10.53 11.71
N CYS A 346 8.49 -10.44 11.66
CA CYS A 346 7.65 -11.00 12.72
C CYS A 346 7.90 -12.52 12.90
N SER A 347 8.16 -13.24 11.80
CA SER A 347 8.56 -14.66 11.87
C SER A 347 9.93 -14.88 12.55
N CYS A 348 10.78 -13.84 12.55
CA CYS A 348 12.13 -13.83 13.09
C CYS A 348 12.24 -13.22 14.49
N PHE A 349 11.13 -12.93 15.17
CA PHE A 349 11.16 -12.47 16.56
C PHE A 349 11.74 -13.54 17.48
N ASP A 350 12.76 -13.15 18.25
CA ASP A 350 13.49 -14.05 19.14
C ASP A 350 13.07 -13.86 20.60
N LEU A 351 12.18 -14.74 21.05
CA LEU A 351 11.66 -14.74 22.43
C LEU A 351 12.71 -15.17 23.46
N SER A 352 13.86 -15.71 23.02
CA SER A 352 15.00 -15.99 23.91
C SER A 352 15.81 -14.74 24.24
N LEU A 353 15.55 -13.60 23.58
CA LEU A 353 16.26 -12.32 23.78
C LEU A 353 17.79 -12.43 23.71
N GLY A 354 18.28 -13.36 22.88
CA GLY A 354 19.71 -13.61 22.65
C GLY A 354 20.44 -14.39 23.75
N TYR A 355 19.71 -15.04 24.67
CA TYR A 355 20.29 -15.97 25.66
C TYR A 355 20.61 -17.33 25.00
N LYS A 356 21.76 -17.92 25.38
CA LYS A 356 22.30 -19.14 24.74
C LYS A 356 21.67 -20.45 25.24
N ASP A 357 21.13 -20.47 26.45
CA ASP A 357 20.60 -21.69 27.07
C ASP A 357 19.10 -21.88 26.77
N GLU A 358 18.68 -23.14 26.66
CA GLU A 358 17.28 -23.53 26.45
C GLU A 358 16.38 -22.87 27.49
N ALA A 359 15.55 -21.93 27.00
CA ALA A 359 14.53 -21.21 27.73
C ALA A 359 15.04 -20.54 29.03
N PRO A 360 15.47 -19.26 29.00
CA PRO A 360 15.52 -18.50 30.24
C PRO A 360 14.12 -18.52 30.85
N LYS A 361 13.97 -19.24 31.98
CA LYS A 361 12.77 -19.20 32.84
C LYS A 361 12.32 -17.75 32.90
N LYS A 362 11.21 -17.44 32.23
CA LYS A 362 10.59 -16.10 32.08
C LYS A 362 11.58 -14.95 32.31
N SER A 363 12.32 -14.56 31.28
CA SER A 363 13.00 -13.25 31.30
C SER A 363 11.97 -12.20 31.72
N TRP A 364 12.23 -11.50 32.82
CA TRP A 364 11.33 -10.49 33.36
C TRP A 364 11.01 -9.38 32.34
N LEU A 365 11.88 -9.21 31.33
CA LEU A 365 11.73 -8.28 30.22
C LEU A 365 10.71 -8.73 29.16
N LEU A 366 10.44 -10.02 29.02
CA LEU A 366 9.60 -10.51 27.92
C LEU A 366 8.13 -10.10 28.11
N SER A 367 7.59 -10.25 29.32
CA SER A 367 6.21 -9.86 29.62
C SER A 367 5.91 -8.37 29.37
N PRO A 368 6.68 -7.39 29.88
CA PRO A 368 6.45 -5.99 29.58
C PRO A 368 6.65 -5.69 28.09
N LEU A 369 7.59 -6.36 27.41
CA LEU A 369 7.81 -6.17 25.98
C LEU A 369 6.61 -6.63 25.14
N MET A 370 6.00 -7.77 25.50
CA MET A 370 4.76 -8.24 24.87
C MET A 370 3.60 -7.28 25.13
N ALA A 371 3.48 -6.74 26.35
CA ALA A 371 2.47 -5.74 26.67
C ALA A 371 2.66 -4.45 25.85
N LEU A 372 3.89 -3.95 25.75
CA LEU A 372 4.25 -2.80 24.92
C LEU A 372 3.96 -3.05 23.44
N TRP A 373 4.25 -4.25 22.92
CA TRP A 373 3.88 -4.63 21.56
C TRP A 373 2.37 -4.48 21.31
N PHE A 374 1.54 -4.96 22.23
CA PHE A 374 0.09 -4.81 22.10
C PHE A 374 -0.36 -3.36 22.19
N VAL A 375 0.11 -2.62 23.20
CA VAL A 375 -0.26 -1.22 23.38
C VAL A 375 0.13 -0.41 22.15
N PHE A 376 1.35 -0.62 21.64
CA PHE A 376 1.83 0.02 20.42
C PHE A 376 0.92 -0.27 19.22
N ASN A 377 0.62 -1.54 18.94
CA ASN A 377 -0.20 -1.90 17.79
C ASN A 377 -1.68 -1.49 17.93
N ILE A 378 -2.22 -1.42 19.15
CA ILE A 378 -3.56 -0.88 19.39
C ILE A 378 -3.58 0.62 19.11
N ILE A 379 -2.62 1.39 19.67
CA ILE A 379 -2.53 2.83 19.45
C ILE A 379 -2.34 3.12 17.96
N MET A 380 -1.38 2.48 17.31
CA MET A 380 -1.12 2.67 15.88
C MET A 380 -2.28 2.18 15.01
N GLY A 381 -2.96 1.10 15.40
CA GLY A 381 -4.14 0.60 14.70
C GLY A 381 -5.32 1.56 14.76
N VAL A 382 -5.56 2.19 15.90
CA VAL A 382 -6.60 3.23 16.05
C VAL A 382 -6.20 4.50 15.31
N LEU A 383 -4.95 4.96 15.48
CA LEU A 383 -4.46 6.18 14.85
C LEU A 383 -4.49 6.06 13.33
N MET A 384 -3.81 5.06 12.77
CA MET A 384 -3.66 4.91 11.32
C MET A 384 -4.89 4.28 10.66
N GLY A 385 -5.62 3.42 11.37
CA GLY A 385 -6.76 2.67 10.82
C GLY A 385 -8.12 3.30 11.06
N ILE A 386 -8.25 4.34 11.89
CA ILE A 386 -9.53 5.03 12.12
C ILE A 386 -9.38 6.53 11.91
N PHE A 387 -8.41 7.17 12.56
CA PHE A 387 -8.33 8.63 12.60
C PHE A 387 -7.59 9.24 11.41
N HIS A 388 -6.47 8.65 10.99
CA HIS A 388 -5.60 9.23 9.96
C HIS A 388 -6.37 9.49 8.67
N GLN A 389 -6.64 10.78 8.42
CA GLN A 389 -7.44 11.29 7.31
C GLN A 389 -8.81 10.60 7.12
N GLY A 390 -9.37 10.00 8.19
CA GLY A 390 -10.56 9.13 8.12
C GLY A 390 -11.87 9.80 7.74
N GLY A 391 -11.91 11.13 7.74
CA GLY A 391 -13.07 11.90 7.31
C GLY A 391 -13.20 12.11 5.81
N VAL A 392 -12.13 11.93 5.02
CA VAL A 392 -12.08 12.32 3.59
C VAL A 392 -13.07 11.51 2.76
N VAL A 393 -13.03 10.19 2.88
CA VAL A 393 -13.92 9.29 2.13
C VAL A 393 -15.39 9.46 2.52
N PRO A 394 -15.77 9.52 3.81
CA PRO A 394 -17.15 9.85 4.20
C PRO A 394 -17.62 11.24 3.73
N ALA A 395 -16.73 12.23 3.69
CA ALA A 395 -17.07 13.55 3.17
C ALA A 395 -17.37 13.48 1.66
N LEU A 396 -16.60 12.72 0.89
CA LEU A 396 -16.88 12.49 -0.54
C LEU A 396 -18.20 11.76 -0.77
N ASP A 397 -18.51 10.75 0.04
CA ASP A 397 -19.79 10.03 -0.03
C ASP A 397 -20.96 10.98 0.24
N GLN A 398 -20.83 11.85 1.24
CA GLN A 398 -21.83 12.89 1.53
C GLN A 398 -21.99 13.88 0.36
N LEU A 399 -20.88 14.32 -0.25
CA LEU A 399 -20.91 15.24 -1.40
C LEU A 399 -21.52 14.59 -2.64
N HIS A 400 -21.25 13.30 -2.85
CA HIS A 400 -21.89 12.50 -3.90
C HIS A 400 -23.41 12.43 -3.68
N GLY A 401 -23.86 12.13 -2.46
CA GLY A 401 -25.29 12.06 -2.11
C GLY A 401 -26.03 13.39 -2.22
N LEU A 402 -25.36 14.52 -1.98
CA LEU A 402 -25.95 15.87 -2.12
C LEU A 402 -26.12 16.32 -3.58
N GLN A 403 -25.52 15.60 -4.55
CA GLN A 403 -25.59 15.90 -5.99
C GLN A 403 -25.41 17.40 -6.30
N LEU A 404 -24.42 18.02 -5.65
CA LEU A 404 -24.22 19.45 -5.68
C LEU A 404 -23.88 19.96 -7.10
N GLN A 405 -24.89 20.50 -7.78
CA GLN A 405 -24.74 21.14 -9.09
C GLN A 405 -24.16 22.55 -8.93
N ASP A 406 -23.32 22.94 -9.88
CA ASP A 406 -22.69 24.26 -9.93
C ASP A 406 -21.89 24.63 -8.67
N THR A 407 -21.08 23.67 -8.19
CA THR A 407 -20.30 23.83 -6.97
C THR A 407 -18.80 23.73 -7.21
N ALA A 408 -18.04 24.49 -6.41
CA ALA A 408 -16.60 24.39 -6.31
C ALA A 408 -16.22 23.83 -4.93
N GLN A 409 -15.73 22.60 -4.91
CA GLN A 409 -15.26 21.91 -3.72
C GLN A 409 -13.78 22.27 -3.50
N VAL A 410 -13.44 22.88 -2.37
CA VAL A 410 -12.06 23.22 -2.01
C VAL A 410 -11.63 22.33 -0.85
N TRP A 411 -10.62 21.50 -1.08
CA TRP A 411 -10.08 20.55 -0.11
C TRP A 411 -8.78 21.10 0.47
N TRP A 412 -8.79 21.49 1.75
CA TRP A 412 -7.63 22.15 2.39
C TRP A 412 -7.17 21.42 3.64
N ARG A 413 -5.85 21.18 3.75
CA ARG A 413 -5.22 20.38 4.81
C ARG A 413 -5.84 19.00 4.99
N THR A 414 -6.16 18.38 3.87
CA THR A 414 -6.60 16.99 3.77
C THR A 414 -5.82 16.33 2.66
N TYR A 415 -5.72 15.01 2.68
CA TYR A 415 -5.24 14.30 1.49
C TYR A 415 -6.09 14.59 0.26
N SER A 416 -5.44 14.56 -0.89
CA SER A 416 -6.06 14.74 -2.20
C SER A 416 -7.30 13.85 -2.32
N PRO A 417 -8.47 14.43 -2.63
CA PRO A 417 -9.72 13.67 -2.65
C PRO A 417 -9.75 12.70 -3.83
N PRO A 418 -10.07 11.41 -3.61
CA PRO A 418 -10.26 10.46 -4.71
C PRO A 418 -11.51 10.78 -5.54
N THR A 419 -11.33 11.37 -6.73
CA THR A 419 -12.44 11.89 -7.55
C THR A 419 -13.38 10.81 -8.07
N TRP A 420 -12.90 9.58 -8.25
CA TRP A 420 -13.74 8.46 -8.65
C TRP A 420 -14.92 8.19 -7.70
N MET A 421 -14.83 8.63 -6.44
CA MET A 421 -15.92 8.52 -5.47
C MET A 421 -17.12 9.41 -5.79
N LEU A 422 -16.95 10.41 -6.65
CA LEU A 422 -18.05 11.24 -7.14
C LEU A 422 -18.84 10.55 -8.26
N ALA A 423 -18.33 9.45 -8.85
CA ALA A 423 -18.95 8.67 -9.91
C ALA A 423 -19.41 9.48 -11.13
N ASP A 424 -18.63 10.48 -11.54
CA ASP A 424 -18.97 11.33 -12.69
C ASP A 424 -18.85 10.56 -14.02
N ARG A 425 -19.98 10.25 -14.65
CA ARG A 425 -20.05 9.59 -15.98
C ARG A 425 -20.21 10.57 -17.14
N GLU A 426 -20.52 11.83 -16.86
CA GLU A 426 -20.87 12.83 -17.87
C GLU A 426 -19.75 13.84 -18.10
N ASN A 427 -18.61 13.68 -17.41
CA ASN A 427 -17.47 14.60 -17.47
C ASN A 427 -17.86 16.02 -17.03
N ASN A 428 -18.74 16.11 -16.03
CA ASN A 428 -19.27 17.34 -15.46
C ASN A 428 -18.28 18.03 -14.51
N CYS A 429 -17.32 17.29 -13.96
CA CYS A 429 -16.39 17.77 -12.94
C CYS A 429 -14.97 18.00 -13.49
N GLN A 430 -14.35 19.13 -13.13
CA GLN A 430 -12.91 19.37 -13.35
C GLN A 430 -12.15 19.14 -12.04
N PHE A 431 -11.02 18.43 -12.11
CA PHE A 431 -10.08 18.36 -11.00
C PHE A 431 -8.93 19.36 -11.21
N ILE A 432 -8.58 20.10 -10.15
CA ILE A 432 -7.55 21.13 -10.17
C ILE A 432 -6.65 20.90 -8.95
N THR A 433 -5.34 20.83 -9.15
CA THR A 433 -4.36 20.77 -8.05
C THR A 433 -3.70 22.12 -7.88
N LEU A 434 -3.73 22.67 -6.67
CA LEU A 434 -2.98 23.85 -6.29
C LEU A 434 -1.62 23.45 -5.74
N ASN A 435 -0.56 23.94 -6.38
CA ASN A 435 0.80 23.81 -5.89
C ASN A 435 1.32 25.20 -5.50
N ALA A 436 2.14 25.26 -4.45
CA ALA A 436 2.79 26.49 -3.99
C ALA A 436 3.57 27.22 -5.11
N ASP A 437 4.07 26.49 -6.12
CA ASP A 437 4.86 27.05 -7.22
C ASP A 437 4.03 27.48 -8.45
N ASN A 438 2.73 27.14 -8.53
CA ASN A 438 1.94 27.37 -9.74
C ASN A 438 0.57 27.99 -9.42
N HIS A 439 0.51 29.32 -9.39
CA HIS A 439 -0.70 30.10 -9.11
C HIS A 439 -1.62 30.25 -10.33
N LYS A 440 -1.27 29.67 -11.49
CA LYS A 440 -2.09 29.73 -12.70
C LYS A 440 -3.04 28.54 -12.74
N PHE A 441 -4.28 28.77 -12.33
CA PHE A 441 -5.39 27.86 -12.58
C PHE A 441 -6.25 28.38 -13.74
N SER A 442 -6.70 27.46 -14.59
CA SER A 442 -7.68 27.74 -15.63
C SER A 442 -8.94 26.93 -15.34
N PHE A 443 -10.02 27.64 -15.06
CA PHE A 443 -11.34 27.03 -14.96
C PHE A 443 -11.88 26.79 -16.35
N ASP A 444 -12.27 25.55 -16.63
CA ASP A 444 -13.04 25.22 -17.81
C ASP A 444 -14.50 25.60 -17.52
N GLU A 445 -14.98 26.67 -18.16
CA GLU A 445 -16.34 27.16 -18.00
C GLU A 445 -17.40 26.16 -18.48
N SER A 446 -17.02 25.16 -19.31
CA SER A 446 -17.94 24.11 -19.75
C SER A 446 -18.28 23.10 -18.65
N LYS A 447 -17.47 23.04 -17.59
CA LYS A 447 -17.63 22.09 -16.49
C LYS A 447 -18.65 22.61 -15.49
N LYS A 448 -19.53 21.73 -15.02
CA LYS A 448 -20.56 22.07 -14.02
C LYS A 448 -19.98 22.22 -12.63
N SER A 449 -19.00 21.41 -12.23
CA SER A 449 -18.43 21.47 -10.89
C SER A 449 -16.90 21.43 -10.91
N TYR A 450 -16.28 21.94 -9.85
CA TYR A 450 -14.84 21.95 -9.66
C TYR A 450 -14.46 21.22 -8.37
N VAL A 451 -13.42 20.40 -8.42
CA VAL A 451 -12.76 19.82 -7.24
C VAL A 451 -11.34 20.37 -7.21
N VAL A 452 -11.06 21.20 -6.23
CA VAL A 452 -9.77 21.84 -6.02
C VAL A 452 -9.07 21.19 -4.85
N ASP A 453 -7.94 20.54 -5.14
CA ASP A 453 -7.01 20.01 -4.15
C ASP A 453 -6.03 21.11 -3.74
N ALA A 454 -6.16 21.57 -2.50
CA ALA A 454 -5.32 22.61 -1.90
C ALA A 454 -4.52 22.08 -0.70
N MET A 455 -4.28 20.77 -0.60
CA MET A 455 -3.65 20.11 0.55
C MET A 455 -2.45 20.89 1.13
N GLY A 456 -1.46 21.23 0.29
CA GLY A 456 -0.22 21.90 0.69
C GLY A 456 -0.18 23.40 0.49
N SER A 457 -1.34 24.04 0.25
CA SER A 457 -1.42 25.48 -0.02
C SER A 457 -1.55 26.31 1.25
N ASP A 458 -0.90 27.48 1.26
CA ASP A 458 -1.03 28.46 2.34
C ASP A 458 -2.45 29.03 2.41
N PHE A 459 -2.86 29.42 3.62
CA PHE A 459 -4.21 29.95 3.86
C PHE A 459 -4.54 31.17 2.98
N GLY A 460 -3.58 32.08 2.76
CA GLY A 460 -3.80 33.28 1.94
C GLY A 460 -4.22 32.94 0.51
N ILE A 461 -3.56 31.95 -0.10
CA ILE A 461 -3.88 31.46 -1.45
C ILE A 461 -5.28 30.85 -1.48
N VAL A 462 -5.63 30.08 -0.44
CA VAL A 462 -6.96 29.45 -0.34
C VAL A 462 -8.07 30.47 -0.16
N ASP A 463 -7.88 31.50 0.67
CA ASP A 463 -8.87 32.57 0.86
C ASP A 463 -9.02 33.44 -0.41
N GLU A 464 -7.93 33.72 -1.15
CA GLU A 464 -8.00 34.37 -2.46
C GLU A 464 -8.76 33.53 -3.47
N LEU A 465 -8.45 32.23 -3.59
CA LEU A 465 -9.18 31.31 -4.46
C LEU A 465 -10.68 31.29 -4.15
N ILE A 466 -11.05 31.18 -2.87
CA ILE A 466 -12.46 31.16 -2.45
C ILE A 466 -13.18 32.44 -2.88
N LYS A 467 -12.51 33.58 -2.89
CA LYS A 467 -13.07 34.87 -3.35
C LYS A 467 -13.19 34.97 -4.87
N GLU A 468 -12.30 34.32 -5.62
CA GLU A 468 -12.32 34.32 -7.09
C GLU A 468 -13.34 33.34 -7.69
N LEU A 469 -13.70 32.29 -6.95
CA LEU A 469 -14.67 31.29 -7.39
C LEU A 469 -16.07 31.89 -7.52
N ARG A 470 -16.61 31.86 -8.75
CA ARG A 470 -17.96 32.38 -9.07
C ARG A 470 -19.09 31.39 -8.75
N LYS A 471 -18.74 30.14 -8.45
CA LYS A 471 -19.67 29.05 -8.14
C LYS A 471 -19.92 28.96 -6.65
N LYS A 472 -20.96 28.22 -6.27
CA LYS A 472 -21.22 27.93 -4.86
C LYS A 472 -20.04 27.16 -4.25
N VAL A 473 -19.39 27.76 -3.26
CA VAL A 473 -18.16 27.22 -2.66
C VAL A 473 -18.49 26.29 -1.49
N VAL A 474 -17.88 25.10 -1.53
CA VAL A 474 -17.90 24.13 -0.44
C VAL A 474 -16.48 23.85 0.01
N LEU A 475 -16.15 24.27 1.22
CA LEU A 475 -14.85 24.07 1.85
C LEU A 475 -14.86 22.79 2.68
N VAL A 476 -13.93 21.88 2.40
CA VAL A 476 -13.68 20.67 3.19
C VAL A 476 -12.34 20.81 3.88
N THR A 477 -12.33 20.84 5.21
CA THR A 477 -11.11 21.05 5.99
C THR A 477 -11.23 20.53 7.42
N PRO A 478 -10.12 20.19 8.11
CA PRO A 478 -10.15 19.80 9.51
C PRO A 478 -10.82 20.86 10.39
N ILE A 479 -11.60 20.43 11.38
CA ILE A 479 -12.32 21.34 12.29
C ILE A 479 -11.35 22.27 13.02
N ALA A 480 -10.18 21.75 13.39
CA ALA A 480 -9.10 22.50 14.00
C ALA A 480 -8.57 23.62 13.09
N SER A 481 -8.30 23.31 11.83
CA SER A 481 -7.83 24.26 10.81
C SER A 481 -8.88 25.33 10.52
N PHE A 482 -10.16 24.94 10.42
CA PHE A 482 -11.26 25.87 10.20
C PHE A 482 -11.32 26.94 11.30
N LYS A 483 -11.38 26.52 12.58
CA LYS A 483 -11.50 27.42 13.73
C LYS A 483 -10.33 28.38 13.90
N SER A 484 -9.17 28.02 13.36
CA SER A 484 -7.94 28.81 13.52
C SER A 484 -7.79 29.87 12.44
N HIS A 485 -8.40 29.68 11.27
CA HIS A 485 -8.14 30.50 10.08
C HIS A 485 -9.38 31.13 9.45
N PHE A 486 -10.56 30.52 9.59
CA PHE A 486 -11.80 31.01 8.96
C PHE A 486 -12.74 31.64 9.98
N ASP A 487 -13.51 32.63 9.51
CA ASP A 487 -14.59 33.26 10.27
C ASP A 487 -15.88 32.45 10.14
N ASP A 488 -16.39 31.94 11.27
CA ASP A 488 -17.57 31.08 11.36
C ASP A 488 -18.83 31.77 10.82
N SER A 489 -18.91 33.12 10.83
CA SER A 489 -20.10 33.81 10.31
C SER A 489 -20.22 33.77 8.78
N ARG A 490 -19.13 33.49 8.04
CA ARG A 490 -19.12 33.40 6.58
C ARG A 490 -19.54 32.02 6.07
N PHE A 491 -19.60 31.02 6.94
CA PHE A 491 -19.78 29.64 6.53
C PHE A 491 -20.89 28.94 7.29
N ARG A 492 -21.67 28.14 6.58
CA ARG A 492 -22.64 27.22 7.15
C ARG A 492 -22.07 25.81 7.14
N LYS A 493 -21.88 25.21 8.32
CA LYS A 493 -21.48 23.81 8.43
C LYS A 493 -22.60 22.87 7.97
N ILE A 494 -22.38 22.11 6.90
CA ILE A 494 -23.33 21.13 6.35
C ILE A 494 -23.20 19.78 7.04
N TRP A 495 -21.96 19.33 7.26
CA TRP A 495 -21.66 17.98 7.76
C TRP A 495 -20.36 17.99 8.54
N SER A 496 -20.21 17.06 9.49
CA SER A 496 -18.95 16.85 10.20
C SER A 496 -18.82 15.43 10.73
N THR A 497 -17.59 14.97 10.85
CA THR A 497 -17.23 13.73 11.53
C THR A 497 -16.15 13.99 12.58
N PRO A 498 -16.19 13.34 13.77
CA PRO A 498 -15.10 13.40 14.73
C PRO A 498 -13.92 12.47 14.35
N PHE A 499 -14.12 11.54 13.41
CA PHE A 499 -13.14 10.51 13.05
C PHE A 499 -12.22 10.97 11.93
N HIS A 500 -11.44 12.01 12.21
CA HIS A 500 -10.42 12.51 11.30
C HIS A 500 -9.29 13.15 12.10
N LEU A 501 -8.05 12.88 11.71
CA LEU A 501 -6.88 13.57 12.21
C LEU A 501 -5.92 13.73 11.04
N ASP A 502 -5.51 14.98 10.83
CA ASP A 502 -4.45 15.32 9.89
C ASP A 502 -3.13 15.34 10.66
N LEU A 503 -2.18 14.49 10.28
CA LEU A 503 -0.87 14.40 10.94
C LEU A 503 0.17 15.34 10.32
N ASP A 504 -0.09 15.87 9.12
CA ASP A 504 0.91 16.62 8.35
C ASP A 504 0.99 18.10 8.77
N HIS A 505 -0.11 18.63 9.34
CA HIS A 505 -0.22 20.04 9.72
C HIS A 505 -0.50 20.24 11.23
N LEU A 506 -0.07 19.29 12.07
CA LEU A 506 -0.18 19.42 13.53
C LEU A 506 0.80 20.46 14.07
N ASP A 507 0.30 21.44 14.82
CA ASP A 507 1.12 22.37 15.59
C ASP A 507 1.05 22.03 17.08
N TRP A 508 2.09 21.37 17.58
CA TRP A 508 2.18 20.98 18.98
C TRP A 508 2.21 22.17 19.96
N SER A 509 2.43 23.40 19.48
CA SER A 509 2.40 24.61 20.29
C SER A 509 0.99 25.15 20.54
N ASP A 510 0.02 24.82 19.68
CA ASP A 510 -1.39 25.21 19.85
C ASP A 510 -2.28 23.96 20.00
N PRO A 511 -2.79 23.68 21.23
CA PRO A 511 -3.69 22.56 21.49
C PRO A 511 -4.96 22.54 20.63
N LYS A 512 -5.39 23.67 20.08
CA LYS A 512 -6.55 23.74 19.19
C LYS A 512 -6.31 23.00 17.88
N THR A 513 -5.07 22.94 17.40
CA THR A 513 -4.70 22.25 16.16
C THR A 513 -4.78 20.73 16.29
N LEU A 514 -4.76 20.21 17.52
CA LEU A 514 -4.86 18.79 17.83
C LEU A 514 -6.31 18.29 17.89
N GLN A 515 -7.31 19.17 17.71
CA GLN A 515 -8.71 18.77 17.77
C GLN A 515 -9.05 17.84 16.58
N PRO A 516 -9.49 16.59 16.81
CA PRO A 516 -9.88 15.71 15.73
C PRO A 516 -11.21 16.16 15.10
N GLY A 517 -11.35 15.86 13.82
CA GLY A 517 -12.57 15.95 13.05
C GLY A 517 -12.40 16.69 11.73
N LEU A 518 -13.29 16.36 10.78
CA LEU A 518 -13.39 16.98 9.47
C LEU A 518 -14.80 17.51 9.30
N ALA A 519 -14.95 18.63 8.60
CA ALA A 519 -16.25 19.17 8.29
C ALA A 519 -16.33 19.72 6.87
N ILE A 520 -17.56 19.76 6.37
CA ILE A 520 -17.96 20.36 5.10
C ILE A 520 -18.67 21.68 5.45
N TYR A 521 -18.15 22.78 4.93
CA TYR A 521 -18.65 24.13 5.13
C TYR A 521 -19.08 24.74 3.80
N GLU A 522 -20.24 25.36 3.77
CA GLU A 522 -20.78 26.08 2.62
C GLU A 522 -20.57 27.57 2.84
N LEU A 523 -20.00 28.27 1.85
CA LEU A 523 -19.90 29.73 1.92
C LEU A 523 -21.30 30.35 1.78
N VAL A 524 -21.64 31.29 2.67
CA VAL A 524 -22.96 31.96 2.76
C VAL A 524 -23.00 33.26 1.96
#